data_AF-A0A167FP93-F1
#
_entry.id   AF-A0A167FP93-F1
#
_cell.length_a   1.000
_cell.length_b   1.000
_cell.length_c   1.000
_cell.angle_alpha   90.00
_cell.angle_beta   90.00
_cell.angle_gamma   90.00
#
_symmetry.space_group_name_H-M   'P 1'
#
loop_
_entity.id
_entity.type
_entity.pdbx_description
1 polymer ?
#
loop_
_entity_poly.entity_id
_entity_poly.type
_entity_poly.pdbx_seq_one_letter_code
_entity_poly.pdbx_strand_id
1 'polypeptide(L)'
;MFFLYNMERRVTLHPSYFGRNMHELVTSKLLKDVEGTCAGSYYIISIMDTFDISEGRILPGNGLAEFTVGYRAVVWRPFKGETVDAVVYSINPQGFFAQAGPLRLFVSAHLIPSDIKWDPNATPPQFTNNEDTVIEPGTHVRVKIIGTRTEVGEMWAIGSIKEDYLGTTKDMDRSEFDMARAPGGFGSSSKMFTVEIEYKMGRYQQVQTDGENQATSFFHPPRRSVRAAAEHSIDWQEAVPTAATNQKVEDLSIQCTWAKTDYIVPEDGSLPASERNRTYTMEACNRLKKAFAQGRQSMGMWQMIPGANVSRLLARTGVDWVMVDCEHGNIDDGAMHDAVPAIAALGVTPLVRLPDVQSWMVKRALDAGAHGILVPLLRSADQARELVQAAKFPPWGKRGFGSPMAPERFSPVPSLTEYLQQANDALLTMVQIETQEALDEVEEISAVKGIDVLFIGPFDLGNNIGHPILNGVMDPELVSAIAKILAACRKAGKKCGIYATSGEQAKLFADQGFDMISVSTDYTALEFVLKQQFSAAQGGPISAKEGSY
;
A
#
# COMPACT_ATOMS: atom_id res chain seq x y z
N MET A 1 -7.49 -17.12 -5.17
CA MET A 1 -6.70 -15.97 -4.68
C MET A 1 -7.05 -14.74 -5.50
N PHE A 2 -7.12 -13.55 -4.90
CA PHE A 2 -7.41 -12.28 -5.59
C PHE A 2 -6.12 -11.54 -5.96
N PHE A 3 -6.12 -10.87 -7.11
CA PHE A 3 -5.00 -10.11 -7.66
C PHE A 3 -5.50 -8.79 -8.24
N LEU A 4 -4.65 -7.76 -8.27
CA LEU A 4 -4.85 -6.61 -9.15
C LEU A 4 -4.15 -6.87 -10.47
N TYR A 5 -4.85 -6.68 -11.59
CA TYR A 5 -4.31 -6.94 -12.92
C TYR A 5 -4.62 -5.77 -13.87
N ASN A 6 -3.59 -5.22 -14.51
CA ASN A 6 -3.73 -4.24 -15.58
C ASN A 6 -4.05 -4.99 -16.89
N MET A 7 -5.07 -4.54 -17.61
CA MET A 7 -5.55 -5.14 -18.84
C MET A 7 -5.91 -4.07 -19.85
N GLU A 8 -6.00 -4.44 -21.12
CA GLU A 8 -6.52 -3.60 -22.19
C GLU A 8 -7.74 -4.26 -22.84
N ARG A 9 -8.70 -3.44 -23.26
CA ARG A 9 -9.87 -3.90 -24.02
C ARG A 9 -10.24 -2.88 -25.09
N ARG A 10 -10.66 -3.40 -26.25
CA ARG A 10 -11.25 -2.59 -27.31
C ARG A 10 -12.75 -2.42 -27.06
N VAL A 11 -13.21 -1.19 -27.02
CA VAL A 11 -14.60 -0.80 -26.77
C VAL A 11 -15.10 -0.04 -28.00
N THR A 12 -16.24 -0.44 -28.54
CA THR A 12 -16.86 0.21 -29.71
C THR A 12 -18.01 1.14 -29.30
N LEU A 13 -18.06 2.33 -29.88
CA LEU A 13 -19.12 3.32 -29.65
C LEU A 13 -19.74 3.78 -30.99
N HIS A 14 -21.06 3.93 -31.02
CA HIS A 14 -21.78 4.40 -32.21
C HIS A 14 -21.72 5.93 -32.35
N PRO A 15 -21.63 6.51 -33.58
CA PRO A 15 -21.48 7.96 -33.78
C PRO A 15 -22.52 8.87 -33.12
N SER A 16 -23.73 8.36 -32.86
CA SER A 16 -24.77 9.10 -32.12
C SER A 16 -24.38 9.47 -30.68
N TYR A 17 -23.36 8.83 -30.12
CA TYR A 17 -22.84 9.07 -28.77
C TYR A 17 -21.59 9.96 -28.76
N PHE A 18 -21.19 10.52 -29.91
CA PHE A 18 -20.05 11.43 -29.97
C PHE A 18 -20.42 12.79 -29.36
N GLY A 19 -19.67 13.21 -28.34
CA GLY A 19 -19.94 14.42 -27.58
C GLY A 19 -19.01 14.54 -26.38
N ARG A 20 -19.30 15.49 -25.48
CA ARG A 20 -18.44 15.79 -24.31
C ARG A 20 -18.28 14.61 -23.35
N ASN A 21 -19.28 13.72 -23.27
CA ASN A 21 -19.34 12.59 -22.35
C ASN A 21 -18.83 11.27 -22.98
N MET A 22 -18.13 11.34 -24.12
CA MET A 22 -17.68 10.16 -24.87
C MET A 22 -16.82 9.20 -24.03
N HIS A 23 -15.88 9.72 -23.23
CA HIS A 23 -15.04 8.90 -22.34
C HIS A 23 -15.86 8.22 -21.23
N GLU A 24 -16.84 8.90 -20.64
CA GLU A 24 -17.74 8.31 -19.63
C GLU A 24 -18.55 7.14 -20.22
N LEU A 25 -19.05 7.28 -21.45
CA LEU A 25 -19.80 6.24 -22.16
C LEU A 25 -18.92 5.04 -22.55
N VAL A 26 -17.67 5.29 -22.94
CA VAL A 26 -16.66 4.24 -23.20
C VAL A 26 -16.33 3.47 -21.92
N THR A 27 -16.06 4.16 -20.80
CA THR A 27 -15.83 3.53 -19.49
C THR A 27 -17.05 2.77 -18.98
N SER A 28 -18.26 3.35 -19.10
CA SER A 28 -19.52 2.69 -18.69
C SER A 28 -19.79 1.42 -19.50
N LYS A 29 -19.45 1.42 -20.79
CA LYS A 29 -19.57 0.23 -21.64
C LYS A 29 -18.52 -0.82 -21.28
N LEU A 30 -17.27 -0.41 -21.00
CA LEU A 30 -16.22 -1.33 -20.55
C LEU A 30 -16.65 -2.10 -19.29
N LEU A 31 -17.13 -1.39 -18.27
CA LEU A 31 -17.62 -1.97 -17.02
C LEU A 31 -18.65 -3.07 -17.30
N LYS A 32 -19.69 -2.73 -18.07
CA LYS A 32 -20.77 -3.66 -18.44
C LYS A 32 -20.32 -4.86 -19.27
N ASP A 33 -19.33 -4.69 -20.15
CA ASP A 33 -18.86 -5.73 -21.07
C ASP A 33 -17.81 -6.68 -20.43
N VAL A 34 -17.28 -6.35 -19.24
CA VAL A 34 -16.08 -6.99 -18.67
C VAL A 34 -16.23 -7.43 -17.21
N GLU A 35 -16.94 -6.70 -16.34
CA GLU A 35 -17.15 -7.13 -14.95
C GLU A 35 -17.98 -8.42 -14.86
N GLY A 36 -17.60 -9.32 -13.95
CA GLY A 36 -18.21 -10.65 -13.79
C GLY A 36 -17.78 -11.69 -14.83
N THR A 37 -17.00 -11.33 -15.85
CA THR A 37 -16.60 -12.27 -16.93
C THR A 37 -15.44 -13.20 -16.53
N CYS A 38 -15.41 -14.41 -17.09
CA CYS A 38 -14.28 -15.33 -16.94
C CYS A 38 -13.29 -15.16 -18.11
N ALA A 39 -12.09 -14.68 -17.82
CA ALA A 39 -10.97 -14.58 -18.76
C ALA A 39 -10.16 -15.90 -18.82
N GLY A 40 -10.87 -17.04 -18.81
CA GLY A 40 -10.32 -18.40 -18.88
C GLY A 40 -9.64 -18.86 -17.59
N SER A 41 -8.55 -18.21 -17.19
CA SER A 41 -7.76 -18.60 -16.01
C SER A 41 -8.09 -17.82 -14.73
N TYR A 42 -8.94 -16.80 -14.83
CA TYR A 42 -9.43 -15.97 -13.72
C TYR A 42 -10.78 -15.33 -14.06
N TYR A 43 -11.51 -14.95 -13.03
CA TYR A 43 -12.70 -14.10 -13.11
C TYR A 43 -12.31 -12.64 -12.92
N ILE A 44 -12.91 -11.74 -13.68
CA ILE A 44 -12.83 -10.31 -13.45
C ILE A 44 -13.96 -9.95 -12.47
N ILE A 45 -13.62 -9.56 -11.25
CA ILE A 45 -14.59 -9.34 -10.17
C ILE A 45 -15.12 -7.91 -10.22
N SER A 46 -14.23 -6.93 -10.30
CA SER A 46 -14.58 -5.53 -10.53
C SER A 46 -13.42 -4.75 -11.15
N ILE A 47 -13.73 -3.71 -11.93
CA ILE A 47 -12.78 -2.75 -12.48
C ILE A 47 -12.64 -1.58 -11.50
N MET A 48 -11.40 -1.31 -11.08
CA MET A 48 -11.06 -0.26 -10.11
C MET A 48 -10.92 1.12 -10.77
N ASP A 49 -10.21 1.18 -11.90
CA ASP A 49 -9.98 2.41 -12.67
C ASP A 49 -9.76 2.10 -14.16
N THR A 50 -10.00 3.10 -15.00
CA THR A 50 -9.66 3.10 -16.44
C THR A 50 -8.61 4.17 -16.72
N PHE A 51 -7.64 3.85 -17.57
CA PHE A 51 -6.52 4.70 -17.96
C PHE A 51 -6.19 4.50 -19.45
N ASP A 52 -5.32 5.34 -20.00
CA ASP A 52 -4.82 5.24 -21.39
C ASP A 52 -5.91 5.00 -22.46
N ILE A 53 -7.04 5.70 -22.34
CA ILE A 53 -8.12 5.66 -23.34
C ILE A 53 -7.62 6.29 -24.64
N SER A 54 -7.45 5.49 -25.68
CA SER A 54 -6.97 5.94 -26.98
C SER A 54 -7.94 6.92 -27.65
N GLU A 55 -7.44 7.68 -28.64
CA GLU A 55 -8.33 8.33 -29.60
C GLU A 55 -9.23 7.29 -30.30
N GLY A 56 -10.47 7.69 -30.59
CA GLY A 56 -11.48 6.82 -31.21
C GLY A 56 -11.24 6.64 -32.70
N ARG A 57 -10.85 5.45 -33.13
CA ARG A 57 -10.62 5.13 -34.54
C ARG A 57 -11.90 4.65 -35.21
N ILE A 58 -12.39 5.36 -36.23
CA ILE A 58 -13.54 4.92 -37.01
C ILE A 58 -13.22 3.62 -37.77
N LEU A 59 -14.04 2.60 -37.56
CA LEU A 59 -13.95 1.30 -38.22
C LEU A 59 -14.60 1.37 -39.63
N PRO A 60 -13.89 0.94 -40.68
CA PRO A 60 -14.46 0.86 -42.03
C PRO A 60 -15.69 -0.04 -42.09
N GLY A 61 -16.69 0.37 -42.88
CA GLY A 61 -17.89 -0.43 -43.19
C GLY A 61 -19.06 -0.31 -42.21
N ASN A 62 -18.81 -0.15 -40.90
CA ASN A 62 -19.89 0.01 -39.90
C ASN A 62 -19.93 1.41 -39.23
N GLY A 63 -18.90 2.23 -39.40
CA GLY A 63 -18.85 3.60 -38.88
C GLY A 63 -18.72 3.74 -37.36
N LEU A 64 -18.55 2.64 -36.62
CA LEU A 64 -18.32 2.69 -35.17
C LEU A 64 -16.92 3.25 -34.87
N ALA A 65 -16.77 4.03 -33.80
CA ALA A 65 -15.46 4.33 -33.24
C ALA A 65 -15.00 3.18 -32.33
N GLU A 66 -13.78 2.69 -32.53
CA GLU A 66 -13.08 1.78 -31.63
C GLU A 66 -12.09 2.57 -30.75
N PHE A 67 -12.18 2.36 -29.44
CA PHE A 67 -11.28 2.89 -28.43
C PHE A 67 -10.54 1.72 -27.78
N THR A 68 -9.22 1.84 -27.62
CA THR A 68 -8.47 0.94 -26.73
C THR A 68 -8.47 1.57 -25.35
N VAL A 69 -8.85 0.81 -24.32
CA VAL A 69 -8.95 1.28 -22.94
C VAL A 69 -8.08 0.39 -22.06
N GLY A 70 -7.11 0.99 -21.38
CA GLY A 70 -6.42 0.39 -20.25
C GLY A 70 -7.32 0.41 -19.01
N TYR A 71 -7.27 -0.64 -18.20
CA TYR A 71 -8.03 -0.71 -16.95
C TYR A 71 -7.35 -1.63 -15.94
N ARG A 72 -7.54 -1.34 -14.65
CA ARG A 72 -7.10 -2.22 -13.56
C ARG A 72 -8.30 -2.91 -12.99
N ALA A 73 -8.24 -4.23 -12.86
CA ALA A 73 -9.30 -5.00 -12.26
C ALA A 73 -8.81 -5.81 -11.06
N VAL A 74 -9.70 -5.97 -10.07
CA VAL A 74 -9.59 -7.07 -9.11
C VAL A 74 -10.01 -8.34 -9.83
N VAL A 75 -9.09 -9.29 -9.97
CA VAL A 75 -9.33 -10.58 -10.59
C VAL A 75 -9.19 -11.69 -9.56
N TRP A 76 -10.08 -12.68 -9.60
CA TRP A 76 -10.01 -13.88 -8.77
C TRP A 76 -9.56 -15.07 -9.60
N ARG A 77 -8.45 -15.69 -9.21
CA ARG A 77 -7.97 -16.94 -9.79
C ARG A 77 -8.12 -18.06 -8.76
N PRO A 78 -9.14 -18.92 -8.89
CA PRO A 78 -9.29 -20.13 -8.08
C PRO A 78 -8.10 -21.08 -8.27
N PHE A 79 -7.59 -21.68 -7.20
CA PHE A 79 -6.48 -22.64 -7.28
C PHE A 79 -6.72 -23.90 -6.44
N LYS A 80 -6.03 -25.00 -6.80
CA LYS A 80 -6.07 -26.26 -6.05
C LYS A 80 -5.44 -26.06 -4.66
N GLY A 81 -6.21 -26.36 -3.62
CA GLY A 81 -5.87 -26.15 -2.21
C GLY A 81 -6.58 -24.94 -1.59
N GLU A 82 -7.17 -24.05 -2.39
CA GLU A 82 -7.95 -22.90 -1.89
C GLU A 82 -9.21 -23.40 -1.17
N THR A 83 -9.48 -22.85 0.03
CA THR A 83 -10.73 -23.07 0.74
C THR A 83 -11.66 -21.90 0.45
N VAL A 84 -12.90 -22.20 0.05
CA VAL A 84 -13.91 -21.22 -0.35
C VAL A 84 -15.23 -21.53 0.34
N ASP A 85 -15.97 -20.49 0.69
CA ASP A 85 -17.35 -20.64 1.18
C ASP A 85 -18.31 -20.56 -0.01
N ALA A 86 -19.23 -21.51 -0.09
CA ALA A 86 -20.14 -21.70 -1.21
C ALA A 86 -21.56 -21.98 -0.72
N VAL A 87 -22.56 -21.59 -1.53
CA VAL A 87 -23.97 -21.91 -1.25
C VAL A 87 -24.39 -23.09 -2.12
N VAL A 88 -24.92 -24.14 -1.51
CA VAL A 88 -25.46 -25.31 -2.22
C VAL A 88 -26.73 -24.92 -2.97
N TYR A 89 -26.85 -25.30 -4.24
CA TYR A 89 -28.04 -25.00 -5.07
C TYR A 89 -28.72 -26.24 -5.66
N SER A 90 -28.06 -27.39 -5.65
CA SER A 90 -28.62 -28.66 -6.14
C SER A 90 -27.90 -29.84 -5.51
N ILE A 91 -28.62 -30.92 -5.21
CA ILE A 91 -28.07 -32.15 -4.61
C ILE A 91 -28.63 -33.37 -5.34
N ASN A 92 -27.82 -34.42 -5.47
CA ASN A 92 -28.21 -35.72 -5.98
C ASN A 92 -27.46 -36.85 -5.22
N PRO A 93 -27.78 -38.15 -5.44
CA PRO A 93 -27.09 -39.24 -4.75
C PRO A 93 -25.58 -39.32 -5.00
N GLN A 94 -25.06 -38.65 -6.04
CA GLN A 94 -23.64 -38.63 -6.39
C GLN A 94 -22.85 -37.51 -5.70
N GLY A 95 -23.52 -36.54 -5.07
CA GLY A 95 -22.91 -35.38 -4.41
C GLY A 95 -23.78 -34.13 -4.47
N PHE A 96 -23.18 -32.96 -4.21
CA PHE A 96 -23.87 -31.67 -4.31
C PHE A 96 -23.13 -30.66 -5.20
N PHE A 97 -23.92 -29.79 -5.82
CA PHE A 97 -23.46 -28.62 -6.55
C PHE A 97 -23.62 -27.38 -5.68
N ALA A 98 -22.55 -26.60 -5.57
CA ALA A 98 -22.52 -25.33 -4.86
C ALA A 98 -21.87 -24.24 -5.71
N GLN A 99 -22.08 -23.00 -5.30
CA GLN A 99 -21.59 -21.82 -6.00
C GLN A 99 -20.85 -20.89 -5.04
N ALA A 100 -19.58 -20.61 -5.35
CA ALA A 100 -18.74 -19.61 -4.69
C ALA A 100 -18.64 -18.40 -5.62
N GLY A 101 -19.66 -17.53 -5.58
CA GLY A 101 -19.77 -16.39 -6.49
C GLY A 101 -19.89 -16.81 -7.96
N PRO A 102 -19.00 -16.40 -8.88
CA PRO A 102 -19.07 -16.81 -10.27
C PRO A 102 -18.50 -18.23 -10.52
N LEU A 103 -17.83 -18.84 -9.53
CA LEU A 103 -17.30 -20.21 -9.62
C LEU A 103 -18.38 -21.24 -9.24
N ARG A 104 -18.70 -22.14 -10.17
CA ARG A 104 -19.51 -23.33 -9.87
C ARG A 104 -18.61 -24.47 -9.44
N LEU A 105 -19.03 -25.21 -8.41
CA LEU A 105 -18.27 -26.35 -7.91
C LEU A 105 -19.16 -27.56 -7.62
N PHE A 106 -18.59 -28.75 -7.76
CA PHE A 106 -19.23 -30.02 -7.42
C PHE A 106 -18.41 -30.78 -6.38
N VAL A 107 -19.08 -31.27 -5.34
CA VAL A 107 -18.50 -32.13 -4.30
C VAL A 107 -19.13 -33.50 -4.43
N SER A 108 -18.36 -34.49 -4.89
CA SER A 108 -18.86 -35.88 -4.96
C SER A 108 -19.02 -36.49 -3.57
N ALA A 109 -19.97 -37.40 -3.40
CA ALA A 109 -20.15 -38.20 -2.18
C ALA A 109 -18.85 -38.88 -1.70
N HIS A 110 -17.94 -39.27 -2.61
CA HIS A 110 -16.62 -39.81 -2.27
C HIS A 110 -15.65 -38.80 -1.61
N LEU A 111 -16.00 -37.52 -1.62
CA LEU A 111 -15.24 -36.37 -1.11
C LEU A 111 -15.98 -35.65 0.04
N ILE A 112 -17.04 -36.29 0.53
CA ILE A 112 -17.77 -35.98 1.77
C ILE A 112 -17.26 -36.96 2.87
N PRO A 113 -17.22 -36.56 4.16
CA PRO A 113 -17.04 -37.45 5.30
C PRO A 113 -18.02 -38.64 5.31
N SER A 114 -17.58 -39.82 5.78
CA SER A 114 -18.33 -41.08 5.67
C SER A 114 -19.51 -41.23 6.64
N ASP A 115 -19.57 -40.40 7.66
CA ASP A 115 -20.66 -40.24 8.61
C ASP A 115 -21.86 -39.48 8.00
N ILE A 116 -21.61 -38.51 7.12
CA ILE A 116 -22.63 -37.74 6.41
C ILE A 116 -23.14 -38.56 5.21
N LYS A 117 -24.42 -38.94 5.24
CA LYS A 117 -25.04 -39.83 4.25
C LYS A 117 -26.18 -39.16 3.50
N TRP A 118 -26.38 -39.59 2.26
CA TRP A 118 -27.51 -39.19 1.43
C TRP A 118 -28.83 -39.72 2.00
N ASP A 119 -29.78 -38.83 2.25
CA ASP A 119 -31.16 -39.15 2.61
C ASP A 119 -32.11 -38.74 1.47
N PRO A 120 -32.65 -39.72 0.71
CA PRO A 120 -33.60 -39.46 -0.37
C PRO A 120 -35.04 -39.18 0.12
N ASN A 121 -35.35 -39.41 1.40
CA ASN A 121 -36.70 -39.27 1.94
C ASN A 121 -36.96 -37.89 2.56
N ALA A 122 -35.89 -37.12 2.83
CA ALA A 122 -35.98 -35.73 3.24
C ALA A 122 -36.64 -34.85 2.15
N THR A 123 -37.31 -33.78 2.56
CA THR A 123 -37.90 -32.78 1.66
C THR A 123 -37.44 -31.38 2.10
N PRO A 124 -36.45 -30.78 1.43
CA PRO A 124 -35.74 -31.26 0.23
C PRO A 124 -34.77 -32.43 0.51
N PRO A 125 -34.34 -33.18 -0.53
CA PRO A 125 -33.33 -34.22 -0.40
C PRO A 125 -31.97 -33.66 0.05
N GLN A 126 -31.28 -34.38 0.94
CA GLN A 126 -30.15 -33.84 1.71
C GLN A 126 -29.00 -34.84 1.92
N PHE A 127 -27.84 -34.33 2.31
CA PHE A 127 -26.78 -35.12 2.95
C PHE A 127 -26.75 -34.78 4.46
N THR A 128 -26.85 -35.78 5.33
CA THR A 128 -26.93 -35.59 6.79
C THR A 128 -26.23 -36.69 7.58
N ASN A 129 -25.71 -36.37 8.77
CA ASN A 129 -25.26 -37.36 9.76
C ASN A 129 -26.36 -37.74 10.78
N ASN A 130 -27.57 -37.17 10.65
CA ASN A 130 -28.72 -37.26 11.58
C ASN A 130 -28.47 -36.65 12.97
N GLU A 131 -27.42 -35.84 13.11
CA GLU A 131 -27.09 -35.12 14.34
C GLU A 131 -27.02 -33.62 14.03
N ASP A 132 -25.82 -33.10 13.79
CA ASP A 132 -25.53 -31.67 13.72
C ASP A 132 -25.38 -31.10 12.30
N THR A 133 -25.23 -31.94 11.29
CA THR A 133 -24.84 -31.53 9.93
C THR A 133 -25.92 -31.89 8.92
N VAL A 134 -26.52 -30.86 8.30
CA VAL A 134 -27.49 -31.00 7.20
C VAL A 134 -27.07 -30.14 6.01
N ILE A 135 -26.86 -30.80 4.86
CA ILE A 135 -26.52 -30.18 3.58
C ILE A 135 -27.72 -30.34 2.65
N GLU A 136 -28.43 -29.25 2.40
CA GLU A 136 -29.58 -29.11 1.50
C GLU A 136 -29.40 -27.88 0.57
N PRO A 137 -30.21 -27.70 -0.48
CA PRO A 137 -30.20 -26.47 -1.27
C PRO A 137 -30.47 -25.23 -0.38
N GLY A 138 -29.53 -24.30 -0.35
CA GLY A 138 -29.50 -23.14 0.54
C GLY A 138 -28.48 -23.24 1.69
N THR A 139 -27.93 -24.42 1.98
CA THR A 139 -26.89 -24.58 3.00
C THR A 139 -25.59 -23.88 2.57
N HIS A 140 -24.98 -23.15 3.51
CA HIS A 140 -23.62 -22.62 3.38
C HIS A 140 -22.60 -23.70 3.74
N VAL A 141 -21.66 -23.96 2.84
CA VAL A 141 -20.64 -25.00 2.98
C VAL A 141 -19.24 -24.43 2.69
N ARG A 142 -18.31 -24.72 3.59
CA ARG A 142 -16.88 -24.44 3.42
C ARG A 142 -16.22 -25.61 2.70
N VAL A 143 -15.66 -25.35 1.53
CA VAL A 143 -15.20 -26.36 0.57
C VAL A 143 -13.75 -26.10 0.16
N LYS A 144 -12.92 -27.15 0.16
CA LYS A 144 -11.56 -27.09 -0.37
C LYS A 144 -11.55 -27.48 -1.84
N ILE A 145 -11.06 -26.61 -2.71
CA ILE A 145 -10.91 -26.85 -4.15
C ILE A 145 -9.80 -27.88 -4.36
N ILE A 146 -10.12 -29.06 -4.91
CA ILE A 146 -9.14 -30.11 -5.22
C ILE A 146 -8.71 -30.12 -6.70
N GLY A 147 -9.41 -29.39 -7.56
CA GLY A 147 -9.06 -29.17 -8.95
C GLY A 147 -10.00 -28.16 -9.63
N THR A 148 -9.52 -27.51 -10.68
CA THR A 148 -10.29 -26.58 -11.52
C THR A 148 -10.24 -27.02 -12.98
N ARG A 149 -11.30 -26.70 -13.72
CA ARG A 149 -11.45 -26.91 -15.16
C ARG A 149 -12.03 -25.64 -15.77
N THR A 150 -11.29 -25.03 -16.69
CA THR A 150 -11.74 -23.90 -17.49
C THR A 150 -12.56 -24.40 -18.69
N GLU A 151 -13.65 -23.70 -18.99
CA GLU A 151 -14.37 -23.78 -20.26
C GLU A 151 -14.46 -22.38 -20.88
N VAL A 152 -15.02 -22.25 -22.09
CA VAL A 152 -15.08 -20.94 -22.76
C VAL A 152 -16.11 -20.05 -22.07
N GLY A 153 -15.64 -19.10 -21.26
CA GLY A 153 -16.47 -18.12 -20.53
C GLY A 153 -16.94 -18.56 -19.14
N GLU A 154 -16.64 -19.79 -18.71
CA GLU A 154 -16.96 -20.29 -17.35
C GLU A 154 -15.78 -21.09 -16.75
N MET A 155 -15.74 -21.23 -15.43
CA MET A 155 -14.84 -22.15 -14.74
C MET A 155 -15.64 -23.03 -13.79
N TRP A 156 -15.23 -24.30 -13.73
CA TRP A 156 -15.77 -25.31 -12.83
C TRP A 156 -14.69 -25.78 -11.86
N ALA A 157 -15.07 -26.06 -10.63
CA ALA A 157 -14.19 -26.68 -9.63
C ALA A 157 -14.74 -28.02 -9.13
N ILE A 158 -13.84 -28.90 -8.71
CA ILE A 158 -14.16 -30.06 -7.90
C ILE A 158 -13.75 -29.72 -6.47
N GLY A 159 -14.67 -29.88 -5.53
CA GLY A 159 -14.46 -29.60 -4.12
C GLY A 159 -14.42 -30.86 -3.25
N SER A 160 -13.89 -30.73 -2.04
CA SER A 160 -14.01 -31.71 -0.97
C SER A 160 -14.32 -31.02 0.36
N ILE A 161 -15.00 -31.74 1.25
CA ILE A 161 -15.28 -31.34 2.63
C ILE A 161 -14.79 -32.39 3.65
N LYS A 162 -13.76 -33.17 3.28
CA LYS A 162 -13.25 -34.32 4.07
C LYS A 162 -12.35 -33.99 5.26
N GLU A 163 -11.88 -32.75 5.36
CA GLU A 163 -10.96 -32.32 6.40
C GLU A 163 -11.75 -31.62 7.50
N ASP A 164 -11.37 -31.80 8.77
CA ASP A 164 -12.19 -31.51 9.95
C ASP A 164 -12.62 -30.04 10.12
N TYR A 165 -12.03 -29.12 9.34
CA TYR A 165 -12.33 -27.69 9.31
C TYR A 165 -13.26 -27.26 8.14
N LEU A 166 -13.78 -28.23 7.38
CA LEU A 166 -14.66 -28.06 6.22
C LEU A 166 -16.08 -28.57 6.52
N GLY A 167 -17.03 -28.34 5.60
CA GLY A 167 -18.41 -28.78 5.75
C GLY A 167 -19.36 -27.61 6.05
N THR A 168 -20.44 -27.86 6.80
CA THR A 168 -21.48 -26.85 7.07
C THR A 168 -21.00 -25.78 8.04
N THR A 169 -21.05 -24.51 7.63
CA THR A 169 -20.76 -23.38 8.51
C THR A 169 -22.00 -23.04 9.33
N LYS A 170 -22.03 -23.44 10.61
CA LYS A 170 -22.89 -22.80 11.61
C LYS A 170 -22.30 -21.41 11.93
N ASP A 171 -23.15 -20.47 12.33
CA ASP A 171 -22.83 -19.08 12.66
C ASP A 171 -22.41 -18.18 11.49
N MET A 172 -23.39 -17.80 10.67
CA MET A 172 -23.46 -16.48 10.01
C MET A 172 -24.84 -15.91 10.33
N ASP A 173 -24.88 -14.82 11.10
CA ASP A 173 -26.13 -14.29 11.68
C ASP A 173 -27.08 -13.79 10.57
N ARG A 174 -28.37 -14.13 10.67
CA ARG A 174 -29.39 -13.79 9.66
C ARG A 174 -29.91 -12.35 9.78
N SER A 175 -29.36 -11.55 10.69
CA SER A 175 -29.92 -10.26 11.10
C SER A 175 -29.33 -9.00 10.43
N GLU A 176 -28.18 -9.07 9.74
CA GLU A 176 -27.54 -7.86 9.15
C GLU A 176 -27.84 -7.62 7.66
N PHE A 177 -28.51 -8.55 6.95
CA PHE A 177 -28.70 -8.46 5.48
C PHE A 177 -30.10 -8.09 4.97
N ASP A 178 -31.11 -7.87 5.82
CA ASP A 178 -32.51 -7.65 5.40
C ASP A 178 -33.03 -6.22 5.64
N MET A 179 -32.34 -5.23 5.06
CA MET A 179 -32.72 -3.80 5.09
C MET A 179 -32.84 -3.17 3.69
N ALA A 180 -33.46 -3.89 2.72
CA ALA A 180 -33.81 -3.31 1.41
C ALA A 180 -34.97 -4.03 0.68
N ARG A 181 -36.16 -4.12 1.28
CA ARG A 181 -37.40 -4.52 0.58
C ARG A 181 -38.39 -3.37 0.43
N ALA A 182 -38.28 -2.65 -0.68
CA ALA A 182 -39.36 -1.80 -1.22
C ALA A 182 -40.05 -2.52 -2.40
N PRO A 183 -41.37 -2.44 -2.57
CA PRO A 183 -42.10 -3.24 -3.56
C PRO A 183 -42.19 -2.56 -4.94
N GLY A 184 -41.75 -3.26 -6.00
CA GLY A 184 -42.17 -2.96 -7.37
C GLY A 184 -41.11 -3.19 -8.46
N GLY A 185 -41.50 -3.89 -9.54
CA GLY A 185 -40.76 -3.92 -10.81
C GLY A 185 -40.06 -5.26 -11.13
N PHE A 186 -40.50 -5.94 -12.19
CA PHE A 186 -39.84 -7.13 -12.74
C PHE A 186 -38.54 -6.77 -13.49
N GLY A 187 -37.45 -7.51 -13.26
CA GLY A 187 -36.19 -7.41 -14.01
C GLY A 187 -35.21 -8.53 -13.63
N SER A 188 -34.49 -9.08 -14.61
CA SER A 188 -33.68 -10.31 -14.50
C SER A 188 -32.67 -10.34 -13.34
N SER A 189 -32.65 -11.44 -12.59
CA SER A 189 -31.75 -11.65 -11.45
C SER A 189 -30.37 -12.17 -11.84
N SER A 190 -29.34 -11.36 -11.65
CA SER A 190 -27.96 -11.80 -11.40
C SER A 190 -27.47 -11.12 -10.13
N LYS A 191 -27.47 -11.85 -9.01
CA LYS A 191 -27.06 -11.31 -7.69
C LYS A 191 -25.53 -11.28 -7.57
N MET A 192 -25.01 -10.13 -7.18
CA MET A 192 -23.57 -9.90 -6.98
C MET A 192 -23.02 -10.68 -5.79
N PHE A 193 -21.71 -10.93 -5.81
CA PHE A 193 -20.92 -11.10 -4.59
C PHE A 193 -21.00 -9.79 -3.77
N THR A 194 -21.28 -9.88 -2.47
CA THR A 194 -20.94 -8.80 -1.54
C THR A 194 -19.55 -9.10 -0.99
N VAL A 195 -18.55 -8.38 -1.48
CA VAL A 195 -17.31 -8.14 -0.73
C VAL A 195 -17.49 -6.79 -0.08
N GLU A 196 -17.52 -6.72 1.25
CA GLU A 196 -17.53 -5.42 1.93
C GLU A 196 -16.19 -4.73 1.75
N ILE A 197 -16.17 -3.79 0.81
CA ILE A 197 -15.12 -2.77 0.70
C ILE A 197 -15.77 -1.49 1.24
N GLU A 198 -15.55 -1.21 2.54
CA GLU A 198 -16.01 0.05 3.13
C GLU A 198 -15.41 1.23 2.37
N TYR A 199 -16.27 2.02 1.73
CA TYR A 199 -15.88 3.19 0.96
C TYR A 199 -16.65 4.41 1.45
N LYS A 200 -16.06 5.19 2.37
CA LYS A 200 -16.61 6.48 2.80
C LYS A 200 -16.41 7.55 1.72
N MET A 201 -17.25 7.52 0.68
CA MET A 201 -17.42 8.69 -0.20
C MET A 201 -18.35 9.72 0.45
N GLY A 202 -17.85 10.94 0.62
CA GLY A 202 -18.64 12.07 1.09
C GLY A 202 -19.76 12.42 0.12
N ARG A 203 -20.93 12.79 0.64
CA ARG A 203 -22.08 13.23 -0.16
C ARG A 203 -21.73 14.53 -0.90
N TYR A 204 -21.59 14.45 -2.23
CA TYR A 204 -21.70 15.65 -3.06
C TYR A 204 -23.18 16.06 -3.13
N GLN A 205 -23.49 17.22 -2.53
CA GLN A 205 -24.82 17.79 -2.58
C GLN A 205 -24.99 18.53 -3.91
N GLN A 206 -25.94 18.09 -4.73
CA GLN A 206 -26.19 18.67 -6.05
C GLN A 206 -26.88 20.04 -5.88
N VAL A 207 -26.11 21.13 -5.98
CA VAL A 207 -26.65 22.48 -5.97
C VAL A 207 -27.28 22.79 -7.32
N GLN A 208 -28.60 22.91 -7.32
CA GLN A 208 -29.40 23.31 -8.46
C GLN A 208 -29.34 24.85 -8.59
N THR A 209 -28.57 25.35 -9.55
CA THR A 209 -28.51 26.79 -9.84
C THR A 209 -29.55 27.17 -10.89
N ASP A 210 -30.73 27.60 -10.43
CA ASP A 210 -31.61 28.40 -11.27
C ASP A 210 -30.95 29.76 -11.54
N GLY A 211 -30.95 30.19 -12.79
CA GLY A 211 -30.21 31.37 -13.22
C GLY A 211 -31.03 32.64 -13.14
N GLU A 212 -30.36 33.77 -12.86
CA GLU A 212 -30.79 35.07 -13.36
C GLU A 212 -29.61 36.03 -13.57
N ASN A 213 -29.83 37.05 -14.38
CA ASN A 213 -28.81 37.95 -14.93
C ASN A 213 -28.22 38.93 -13.89
N GLN A 214 -26.95 39.33 -14.05
CA GLN A 214 -26.61 40.67 -14.59
C GLN A 214 -25.09 40.89 -14.78
N ALA A 215 -24.75 41.80 -15.70
CA ALA A 215 -23.39 42.18 -16.09
C ALA A 215 -22.77 43.20 -15.09
N THR A 216 -21.46 43.48 -15.05
CA THR A 216 -20.73 44.22 -16.11
C THR A 216 -19.19 44.12 -16.04
N SER A 217 -18.59 44.40 -17.21
CA SER A 217 -17.18 44.70 -17.58
C SER A 217 -16.29 45.42 -16.55
N PHE A 218 -14.96 45.39 -16.59
CA PHE A 218 -14.01 45.48 -17.74
C PHE A 218 -12.78 44.53 -17.55
N PHE A 219 -11.74 44.41 -18.39
CA PHE A 219 -11.20 45.22 -19.51
C PHE A 219 -10.66 44.33 -20.67
N HIS A 220 -9.72 44.82 -21.49
CA HIS A 220 -9.13 44.10 -22.65
C HIS A 220 -7.63 44.52 -22.92
N PRO A 221 -6.89 43.93 -23.89
CA PRO A 221 -5.52 43.40 -23.70
C PRO A 221 -4.38 44.29 -24.25
N PRO A 222 -3.15 43.74 -24.43
CA PRO A 222 -2.78 43.38 -25.81
C PRO A 222 -1.90 42.12 -26.01
N ARG A 223 -2.07 41.47 -27.17
CA ARG A 223 -1.03 40.65 -27.84
C ARG A 223 -0.14 41.54 -28.71
N ARG A 224 1.17 41.27 -28.79
CA ARG A 224 2.15 41.58 -29.87
C ARG A 224 3.52 40.98 -29.48
N SER A 225 4.43 40.53 -30.34
CA SER A 225 4.36 40.17 -31.78
C SER A 225 5.63 39.41 -32.21
N VAL A 226 5.52 38.68 -33.32
CA VAL A 226 6.57 37.87 -34.00
C VAL A 226 7.77 38.70 -34.51
N ARG A 227 8.99 38.12 -34.48
CA ARG A 227 9.96 38.16 -35.59
C ARG A 227 11.10 37.13 -35.46
N ALA A 228 11.78 36.85 -36.57
CA ALA A 228 12.65 35.68 -36.77
C ALA A 228 14.02 36.03 -37.40
N ALA A 229 14.97 35.11 -37.27
CA ALA A 229 16.13 34.84 -38.13
C ALA A 229 16.63 33.42 -37.73
N ALA A 230 16.80 32.39 -38.56
CA ALA A 230 17.33 32.20 -39.93
C ALA A 230 18.79 31.70 -39.94
N GLU A 231 19.10 30.80 -40.90
CA GLU A 231 20.42 30.25 -41.27
C GLU A 231 21.01 29.21 -40.28
N HIS A 232 21.58 28.04 -40.66
CA HIS A 232 22.02 27.48 -41.95
C HIS A 232 21.57 25.99 -42.05
N SER A 233 20.84 25.56 -43.09
CA SER A 233 21.25 25.09 -44.44
C SER A 233 21.62 23.60 -44.55
N ILE A 234 21.10 22.97 -45.61
CA ILE A 234 21.05 21.52 -45.91
C ILE A 234 22.37 21.04 -46.52
N ASP A 235 22.71 19.75 -46.37
CA ASP A 235 23.33 19.01 -47.48
C ASP A 235 22.76 17.57 -47.60
N TRP A 236 22.58 17.13 -48.84
CA TRP A 236 22.12 15.80 -49.25
C TRP A 236 22.94 15.44 -50.50
N GLN A 237 23.94 14.56 -50.37
CA GLN A 237 24.59 13.97 -51.54
C GLN A 237 24.78 12.46 -51.42
N GLU A 238 24.68 11.87 -52.60
CA GLU A 238 24.52 10.47 -52.95
C GLU A 238 25.69 9.57 -52.57
N ALA A 239 25.39 8.29 -52.27
CA ALA A 239 26.23 7.18 -52.69
C ALA A 239 25.38 5.91 -52.86
N VAL A 240 24.91 5.64 -54.08
CA VAL A 240 24.33 4.35 -54.48
C VAL A 240 25.43 3.47 -55.08
N PRO A 241 25.58 2.22 -54.62
CA PRO A 241 26.10 1.15 -55.47
C PRO A 241 24.98 0.17 -55.83
N THR A 242 24.62 0.14 -57.12
CA THR A 242 23.77 -0.88 -57.71
C THR A 242 24.59 -2.15 -57.99
N ALA A 243 24.20 -3.27 -57.37
CA ALA A 243 24.60 -4.60 -57.81
C ALA A 243 23.46 -5.59 -57.55
N ALA A 244 22.70 -5.91 -58.59
CA ALA A 244 21.62 -6.89 -58.51
C ALA A 244 22.19 -8.32 -58.62
N THR A 245 21.86 -9.18 -57.65
CA THR A 245 21.89 -10.64 -57.83
C THR A 245 20.63 -11.24 -57.21
N ASN A 246 19.86 -11.95 -58.05
CA ASN A 246 18.64 -12.64 -57.62
C ASN A 246 18.97 -13.79 -56.68
N GLN A 247 18.42 -13.77 -55.46
CA GLN A 247 18.13 -15.00 -54.72
C GLN A 247 16.87 -14.83 -53.86
N LYS A 248 16.22 -15.96 -53.61
CA LYS A 248 14.84 -16.03 -53.12
C LYS A 248 14.68 -15.43 -51.72
N VAL A 249 13.51 -14.85 -51.47
CA VAL A 249 12.99 -14.67 -50.12
C VAL A 249 12.37 -15.99 -49.67
N GLU A 250 13.07 -16.73 -48.80
CA GLU A 250 12.55 -17.84 -48.02
C GLU A 250 12.50 -17.42 -46.53
N ASP A 251 11.65 -18.08 -45.72
CA ASP A 251 11.17 -17.58 -44.43
C ASP A 251 12.24 -17.18 -43.40
N LEU A 252 12.28 -15.89 -43.02
CA LEU A 252 13.01 -15.42 -41.84
C LEU A 252 12.20 -15.66 -40.56
N SER A 253 12.34 -16.87 -40.02
CA SER A 253 11.96 -17.17 -38.65
C SER A 253 12.88 -16.44 -37.66
N ILE A 254 12.32 -15.49 -36.90
CA ILE A 254 13.06 -14.85 -35.79
C ILE A 254 13.11 -15.83 -34.63
N GLN A 255 14.20 -16.61 -34.56
CA GLN A 255 14.52 -17.42 -33.38
C GLN A 255 15.06 -16.51 -32.27
N CYS A 256 14.23 -16.19 -31.27
CA CYS A 256 14.69 -15.58 -30.03
C CYS A 256 15.57 -16.57 -29.25
N THR A 257 16.88 -16.48 -29.41
CA THR A 257 17.84 -17.13 -28.53
C THR A 257 18.04 -16.30 -27.27
N TRP A 258 17.79 -16.90 -26.11
CA TRP A 258 18.10 -16.29 -24.82
C TRP A 258 19.62 -16.25 -24.63
N ALA A 259 20.23 -15.08 -24.79
CA ALA A 259 21.58 -14.86 -24.32
C ALA A 259 21.60 -14.97 -22.79
N LYS A 260 22.29 -15.99 -22.26
CA LYS A 260 22.72 -15.98 -20.86
C LYS A 260 23.76 -14.87 -20.70
N THR A 261 23.38 -13.77 -20.06
CA THR A 261 24.36 -12.83 -19.50
C THR A 261 24.82 -13.40 -18.18
N ASP A 262 25.94 -14.13 -18.18
CA ASP A 262 26.58 -14.59 -16.96
C ASP A 262 27.11 -13.37 -16.19
N TYR A 263 26.48 -13.04 -15.06
CA TYR A 263 26.99 -12.03 -14.13
C TYR A 263 28.24 -12.56 -13.43
N ILE A 264 29.42 -12.22 -13.96
CA ILE A 264 30.69 -12.43 -13.25
C ILE A 264 30.80 -11.35 -12.17
N VAL A 265 30.47 -11.73 -10.93
CA VAL A 265 30.81 -10.96 -9.74
C VAL A 265 32.31 -11.20 -9.45
N PRO A 266 33.15 -10.17 -9.36
CA PRO A 266 34.54 -10.33 -8.91
C PRO A 266 34.57 -10.92 -7.49
N GLU A 267 35.53 -11.82 -7.19
CA GLU A 267 35.62 -12.47 -5.87
C GLU A 267 35.89 -11.49 -4.70
N ASP A 268 36.25 -10.23 -5.00
CA ASP A 268 36.40 -9.14 -4.02
C ASP A 268 35.15 -8.25 -3.84
N GLY A 269 34.10 -8.48 -4.63
CA GLY A 269 32.83 -7.73 -4.57
C GLY A 269 32.90 -6.27 -5.04
N SER A 270 33.99 -5.82 -5.68
CA SER A 270 34.16 -4.42 -6.06
C SER A 270 33.69 -4.10 -7.50
N LEU A 271 32.94 -3.00 -7.65
CA LEU A 271 32.47 -2.49 -8.95
C LEU A 271 33.56 -1.69 -9.70
N PRO A 272 33.56 -1.72 -11.05
CA PRO A 272 34.60 -1.09 -11.87
C PRO A 272 34.67 0.43 -11.71
N ALA A 273 35.88 0.97 -11.89
CA ALA A 273 36.23 2.33 -11.48
C ALA A 273 35.47 3.46 -12.21
N SER A 274 34.93 3.20 -13.40
CA SER A 274 34.31 4.20 -14.28
C SER A 274 32.91 4.66 -13.86
N GLU A 275 32.24 3.96 -12.92
CA GLU A 275 30.89 4.33 -12.45
C GLU A 275 30.90 5.09 -11.11
N ARG A 276 32.04 5.21 -10.44
CA ARG A 276 32.18 5.71 -9.07
C ARG A 276 31.91 7.22 -8.86
N ASN A 277 31.33 7.93 -9.82
CA ASN A 277 31.22 9.40 -9.79
C ASN A 277 29.87 10.00 -10.30
N ARG A 278 28.76 9.28 -10.13
CA ARG A 278 27.41 9.86 -10.13
C ARG A 278 26.71 9.57 -8.80
N THR A 279 27.05 10.32 -7.76
CA THR A 279 26.47 10.17 -6.41
C THR A 279 25.05 10.75 -6.34
N TYR A 280 24.10 10.03 -6.94
CA TYR A 280 22.66 10.30 -6.88
C TYR A 280 21.93 9.13 -6.21
N THR A 281 22.36 8.78 -4.99
CA THR A 281 21.71 7.72 -4.22
C THR A 281 20.51 8.28 -3.46
N MET A 282 19.42 7.51 -3.36
CA MET A 282 18.29 7.82 -2.48
C MET A 282 18.74 8.06 -1.03
N GLU A 283 19.77 7.33 -0.59
CA GLU A 283 20.44 7.51 0.69
C GLU A 283 20.97 8.93 0.90
N ALA A 284 21.49 9.59 -0.15
CA ALA A 284 21.94 10.98 -0.08
C ALA A 284 20.78 11.97 0.12
N CYS A 285 19.53 11.59 -0.14
CA CYS A 285 18.36 12.40 0.22
C CYS A 285 17.97 12.23 1.70
N ASN A 286 18.19 11.03 2.26
CA ASN A 286 17.87 10.71 3.65
C ASN A 286 18.85 11.39 4.61
N ARG A 287 18.47 12.57 5.12
CA ARG A 287 19.26 13.41 6.00
C ARG A 287 19.63 12.74 7.34
N LEU A 288 18.72 11.95 7.92
CA LEU A 288 19.00 11.10 9.08
C LEU A 288 20.07 10.05 8.77
N LYS A 289 19.94 9.31 7.67
CA LYS A 289 20.93 8.28 7.29
C LYS A 289 22.31 8.88 6.98
N LYS A 290 22.38 10.07 6.38
CA LYS A 290 23.62 10.85 6.25
C LYS A 290 24.26 11.20 7.60
N ALA A 291 23.46 11.62 8.60
CA ALA A 291 23.98 11.91 9.93
C ALA A 291 24.60 10.66 10.57
N PHE A 292 23.91 9.52 10.48
CA PHE A 292 24.42 8.22 10.93
C PHE A 292 25.74 7.81 10.26
N ALA A 293 25.86 7.96 8.94
CA ALA A 293 27.08 7.67 8.18
C ALA A 293 28.25 8.61 8.53
N GLN A 294 27.95 9.83 8.97
CA GLN A 294 28.94 10.81 9.47
C GLN A 294 29.34 10.58 10.94
N GLY A 295 28.74 9.60 11.63
CA GLY A 295 28.90 9.45 13.09
C GLY A 295 28.30 10.62 13.89
N ARG A 296 27.43 11.43 13.27
CA ARG A 296 26.83 12.62 13.85
C ARG A 296 25.45 12.29 14.43
N GLN A 297 25.19 12.79 15.63
CA GLN A 297 23.89 12.68 16.28
C GLN A 297 22.84 13.51 15.54
N SER A 298 21.62 12.99 15.48
CA SER A 298 20.56 13.48 14.62
C SER A 298 19.34 13.90 15.43
N MET A 299 18.96 15.17 15.30
CA MET A 299 17.90 15.80 16.10
C MET A 299 16.64 15.97 15.25
N GLY A 300 15.48 15.61 15.81
CA GLY A 300 14.19 15.71 15.13
C GLY A 300 13.04 16.16 16.01
N MET A 301 11.86 16.22 15.40
CA MET A 301 10.60 16.60 16.05
C MET A 301 9.48 15.63 15.71
N TRP A 302 8.52 15.53 16.62
CA TRP A 302 7.28 14.78 16.42
C TRP A 302 6.20 15.72 15.86
N GLN A 303 5.44 15.24 14.87
CA GLN A 303 4.25 15.89 14.32
C GLN A 303 3.02 15.07 14.70
N MET A 304 2.15 15.64 15.52
CA MET A 304 0.88 15.05 15.96
C MET A 304 -0.34 15.77 15.35
N ILE A 305 -0.15 16.99 14.84
CA ILE A 305 -1.21 17.81 14.24
C ILE A 305 -1.21 17.61 12.71
N PRO A 306 -2.37 17.33 12.07
CA PRO A 306 -2.44 17.14 10.63
C PRO A 306 -2.21 18.45 9.86
N GLY A 307 -1.69 18.32 8.63
CA GLY A 307 -1.64 19.39 7.64
C GLY A 307 -0.23 19.83 7.24
N ALA A 308 -0.01 19.90 5.92
CA ALA A 308 1.27 20.19 5.30
C ALA A 308 1.92 21.55 5.69
N ASN A 309 1.16 22.49 6.25
CA ASN A 309 1.71 23.73 6.80
C ASN A 309 2.48 23.50 8.10
N VAL A 310 1.99 22.63 8.99
CA VAL A 310 2.69 22.22 10.22
C VAL A 310 3.97 21.48 9.83
N SER A 311 3.86 20.53 8.91
CA SER A 311 4.99 19.77 8.36
C SER A 311 6.11 20.67 7.81
N ARG A 312 5.76 21.71 7.03
CA ARG A 312 6.73 22.69 6.52
C ARG A 312 7.30 23.60 7.61
N LEU A 313 6.52 23.93 8.64
CA LEU A 313 6.99 24.74 9.76
C LEU A 313 8.07 23.97 10.55
N LEU A 314 7.78 22.71 10.92
CA LEU A 314 8.70 21.84 11.65
C LEU A 314 10.00 21.62 10.86
N ALA A 315 9.90 21.23 9.58
CA ALA A 315 11.08 20.98 8.74
C ALA A 315 11.98 22.22 8.56
N ARG A 316 11.44 23.45 8.66
CA ARG A 316 12.22 24.70 8.58
C ARG A 316 12.95 25.08 9.86
N THR A 317 12.73 24.37 10.98
CA THR A 317 13.43 24.65 12.26
C THR A 317 14.91 24.25 12.24
N GLY A 318 15.35 23.51 11.22
CA GLY A 318 16.74 23.04 11.07
C GLY A 318 16.95 21.57 11.47
N VAL A 319 15.92 20.88 11.96
CA VAL A 319 15.93 19.43 12.26
C VAL A 319 16.40 18.57 11.09
N ASP A 320 16.95 17.40 11.40
CA ASP A 320 17.35 16.39 10.40
C ASP A 320 16.17 15.54 9.93
N TRP A 321 15.17 15.32 10.79
CA TRP A 321 13.99 14.50 10.52
C TRP A 321 12.73 15.02 11.24
N VAL A 322 11.56 14.65 10.70
CA VAL A 322 10.25 14.85 11.35
C VAL A 322 9.53 13.51 11.35
N MET A 323 9.05 13.09 12.53
CA MET A 323 8.22 11.90 12.70
C MET A 323 6.75 12.28 12.58
N VAL A 324 6.11 11.83 11.51
CA VAL A 324 4.66 11.89 11.32
C VAL A 324 4.04 10.78 12.17
N ASP A 325 3.25 11.16 13.18
CA ASP A 325 2.72 10.22 14.17
C ASP A 325 1.29 9.77 13.81
N CYS A 326 1.16 8.57 13.26
CA CYS A 326 -0.15 7.96 12.97
C CYS A 326 -0.67 7.08 14.12
N GLU A 327 0.08 6.92 15.22
CA GLU A 327 -0.33 6.12 16.37
C GLU A 327 -1.07 6.95 17.43
N HIS A 328 -0.50 8.10 17.82
CA HIS A 328 -1.08 9.01 18.82
C HIS A 328 -1.37 10.41 18.28
N GLY A 329 -0.85 10.75 17.10
CA GLY A 329 -1.23 11.97 16.40
C GLY A 329 -2.61 11.85 15.76
N ASN A 330 -3.26 12.99 15.54
CA ASN A 330 -4.52 13.06 14.79
C ASN A 330 -4.24 13.07 13.28
N ILE A 331 -3.45 12.09 12.81
CA ILE A 331 -2.95 11.99 11.44
C ILE A 331 -3.37 10.65 10.85
N ASP A 332 -4.46 10.68 10.09
CA ASP A 332 -4.89 9.56 9.28
C ASP A 332 -3.98 9.35 8.04
N ASP A 333 -4.27 8.28 7.30
CA ASP A 333 -3.53 7.91 6.09
C ASP A 333 -3.55 9.01 5.01
N GLY A 334 -4.60 9.83 4.91
CA GLY A 334 -4.66 10.98 4.00
C GLY A 334 -3.76 12.13 4.47
N ALA A 335 -3.85 12.50 5.74
CA ALA A 335 -3.00 13.52 6.34
C ALA A 335 -1.51 13.13 6.36
N MET A 336 -1.20 11.85 6.51
CA MET A 336 0.16 11.30 6.33
C MET A 336 0.65 11.51 4.89
N HIS A 337 -0.18 11.20 3.89
CA HIS A 337 0.11 11.41 2.47
C HIS A 337 0.29 12.91 2.11
N ASP A 338 -0.25 13.85 2.89
CA ASP A 338 0.03 15.29 2.76
C ASP A 338 1.30 15.74 3.51
N ALA A 339 1.59 15.14 4.68
CA ALA A 339 2.71 15.52 5.55
C ALA A 339 4.06 15.07 5.00
N VAL A 340 4.19 13.79 4.63
CA VAL A 340 5.41 13.18 4.07
C VAL A 340 6.01 13.97 2.89
N PRO A 341 5.27 14.31 1.82
CA PRO A 341 5.82 15.08 0.71
C PRO A 341 6.20 16.52 1.10
N ALA A 342 5.48 17.11 2.06
CA ALA A 342 5.75 18.47 2.53
C ALA A 342 7.05 18.59 3.35
N ILE A 343 7.43 17.53 4.07
CA ILE A 343 8.73 17.39 4.75
C ILE A 343 9.85 17.12 3.73
N ALA A 344 9.65 16.13 2.85
CA ALA A 344 10.64 15.73 1.85
C ALA A 344 11.07 16.87 0.93
N ALA A 345 10.12 17.72 0.51
CA ALA A 345 10.37 18.88 -0.35
C ALA A 345 11.30 19.95 0.28
N LEU A 346 11.60 19.85 1.57
CA LEU A 346 12.53 20.74 2.29
C LEU A 346 13.88 20.07 2.62
N GLY A 347 14.15 18.86 2.11
CA GLY A 347 15.42 18.16 2.32
C GLY A 347 15.61 17.62 3.75
N VAL A 348 14.52 17.48 4.49
CA VAL A 348 14.43 16.84 5.82
C VAL A 348 13.89 15.43 5.63
N THR A 349 14.34 14.46 6.42
CA THR A 349 13.85 13.07 6.35
C THR A 349 12.41 12.99 6.88
N PRO A 350 11.38 12.65 6.06
CA PRO A 350 10.09 12.23 6.58
C PRO A 350 10.18 10.82 7.16
N LEU A 351 9.77 10.67 8.41
CA LEU A 351 9.58 9.38 9.06
C LEU A 351 8.08 9.22 9.40
N VAL A 352 7.60 7.99 9.47
CA VAL A 352 6.22 7.70 9.91
C VAL A 352 6.26 6.71 11.07
N ARG A 353 5.63 7.04 12.20
CA ARG A 353 5.27 6.07 13.24
C ARG A 353 3.93 5.45 12.87
N LEU A 354 3.91 4.13 12.71
CA LEU A 354 2.72 3.36 12.34
C LEU A 354 1.89 3.03 13.59
N PRO A 355 0.58 2.76 13.47
CA PRO A 355 -0.21 2.22 14.59
C PRO A 355 0.18 0.80 15.01
N ASP A 356 0.64 -0.04 14.05
CA ASP A 356 0.95 -1.46 14.24
C ASP A 356 1.82 -1.98 13.06
N VAL A 357 2.38 -3.20 13.19
CA VAL A 357 3.25 -3.88 12.22
C VAL A 357 2.54 -4.40 10.96
N GLN A 358 1.30 -3.99 10.72
CA GLN A 358 0.49 -4.50 9.61
C GLN A 358 1.11 -4.17 8.24
N SER A 359 1.30 -5.19 7.40
CA SER A 359 2.00 -5.07 6.11
C SER A 359 1.37 -4.03 5.17
N TRP A 360 0.07 -3.77 5.28
CA TRP A 360 -0.60 -2.74 4.49
C TRP A 360 -0.28 -1.32 4.99
N MET A 361 -0.18 -1.09 6.31
CA MET A 361 0.22 0.19 6.90
C MET A 361 1.67 0.52 6.54
N VAL A 362 2.57 -0.46 6.72
CA VAL A 362 3.98 -0.39 6.28
C VAL A 362 4.09 0.01 4.81
N LYS A 363 3.31 -0.64 3.94
CA LYS A 363 3.27 -0.32 2.52
C LYS A 363 2.77 1.11 2.27
N ARG A 364 1.65 1.54 2.86
CA ARG A 364 1.08 2.89 2.69
C ARG A 364 2.09 3.99 3.04
N ALA A 365 2.71 3.92 4.22
CA ALA A 365 3.69 4.91 4.66
C ALA A 365 4.91 5.00 3.72
N LEU A 366 5.45 3.85 3.30
CA LEU A 366 6.58 3.81 2.37
C LEU A 366 6.18 4.16 0.92
N ASP A 367 4.91 4.01 0.54
CA ASP A 367 4.35 4.37 -0.77
C ASP A 367 3.96 5.86 -0.87
N ALA A 368 3.71 6.53 0.26
CA ALA A 368 3.74 7.99 0.39
C ALA A 368 5.17 8.56 0.22
N GLY A 369 6.19 7.69 0.28
CA GLY A 369 7.60 8.01 0.14
C GLY A 369 8.27 8.46 1.44
N ALA A 370 7.83 7.93 2.59
CA ALA A 370 8.57 8.06 3.83
C ALA A 370 9.99 7.48 3.67
N HIS A 371 10.99 8.17 4.22
CA HIS A 371 12.40 7.75 4.19
C HIS A 371 12.72 6.72 5.29
N GLY A 372 11.77 6.48 6.19
CA GLY A 372 11.80 5.39 7.15
C GLY A 372 10.49 5.26 7.93
N ILE A 373 10.34 4.13 8.61
CA ILE A 373 9.16 3.81 9.44
C ILE A 373 9.59 3.36 10.83
N LEU A 374 8.76 3.69 11.82
CA LEU A 374 8.86 3.24 13.21
C LEU A 374 7.61 2.42 13.57
N VAL A 375 7.81 1.23 14.12
CA VAL A 375 6.72 0.38 14.65
C VAL A 375 6.75 0.41 16.18
N PRO A 376 5.66 0.82 16.84
CA PRO A 376 5.51 0.84 18.30
C PRO A 376 5.19 -0.56 18.85
N LEU A 377 5.18 -0.68 20.18
CA LEU A 377 4.69 -1.84 20.94
C LEU A 377 5.22 -3.21 20.47
N LEU A 378 6.43 -3.23 19.92
CA LEU A 378 7.13 -4.48 19.56
C LEU A 378 7.27 -5.36 20.81
N ARG A 379 7.07 -6.68 20.67
CA ARG A 379 7.21 -7.66 21.75
C ARG A 379 8.26 -8.75 21.50
N SER A 380 8.72 -8.96 20.27
CA SER A 380 9.69 -10.03 19.98
C SER A 380 10.56 -9.80 18.74
N ALA A 381 11.65 -10.56 18.66
CA ALA A 381 12.52 -10.61 17.49
C ALA A 381 11.82 -11.16 16.23
N ASP A 382 10.75 -11.94 16.37
CA ASP A 382 9.95 -12.41 15.22
C ASP A 382 9.10 -11.29 14.62
N GLN A 383 8.43 -10.46 15.44
CA GLN A 383 7.75 -9.26 14.93
C GLN A 383 8.72 -8.30 14.22
N ALA A 384 9.96 -8.19 14.70
CA ALA A 384 10.99 -7.40 14.02
C ALA A 384 11.38 -8.01 12.65
N ARG A 385 11.38 -9.34 12.50
CA ARG A 385 11.57 -10.02 11.21
C ARG A 385 10.37 -9.81 10.29
N GLU A 386 9.15 -9.85 10.82
CA GLU A 386 7.92 -9.56 10.07
C GLU A 386 7.91 -8.12 9.52
N LEU A 387 8.33 -7.14 10.31
CA LEU A 387 8.51 -5.77 9.85
C LEU A 387 9.52 -5.67 8.69
N VAL A 388 10.67 -6.35 8.78
CA VAL A 388 11.65 -6.39 7.68
C VAL A 388 11.04 -7.02 6.43
N GLN A 389 10.25 -8.10 6.57
CA GLN A 389 9.52 -8.70 5.45
C GLN A 389 8.49 -7.74 4.84
N ALA A 390 7.80 -6.93 5.64
CA ALA A 390 6.82 -5.96 5.16
C ALA A 390 7.47 -4.73 4.49
N ALA A 391 8.62 -4.27 5.01
CA ALA A 391 9.26 -3.02 4.61
C ALA A 391 10.18 -3.13 3.38
N LYS A 392 10.86 -4.27 3.21
CA LYS A 392 11.88 -4.47 2.16
C LYS A 392 11.31 -5.22 0.94
N PHE A 393 11.81 -4.89 -0.24
CA PHE A 393 11.54 -5.60 -1.49
C PHE A 393 12.30 -6.94 -1.56
N PRO A 394 11.86 -7.90 -2.40
CA PRO A 394 12.63 -9.12 -2.68
C PRO A 394 14.07 -8.82 -3.13
N PRO A 395 15.07 -9.67 -2.78
CA PRO A 395 14.96 -10.92 -2.04
C PRO A 395 14.89 -10.76 -0.50
N TRP A 396 14.97 -9.54 0.02
CA TRP A 396 15.08 -9.28 1.48
C TRP A 396 13.73 -9.34 2.19
N GLY A 397 12.66 -8.95 1.51
CA GLY A 397 11.29 -9.01 2.02
C GLY A 397 10.27 -9.28 0.92
N LYS A 398 9.03 -8.90 1.21
CA LYS A 398 7.82 -9.20 0.44
C LYS A 398 7.01 -7.94 0.11
N ARG A 399 7.58 -6.74 0.30
CA ARG A 399 6.91 -5.47 -0.02
C ARG A 399 6.45 -5.47 -1.49
N GLY A 400 5.19 -5.12 -1.73
CA GLY A 400 4.67 -4.91 -3.08
C GLY A 400 5.24 -3.64 -3.70
N PHE A 401 5.75 -3.73 -4.93
CA PHE A 401 6.25 -2.59 -5.70
C PHE A 401 5.16 -2.04 -6.63
N GLY A 402 5.07 -0.71 -6.78
CA GLY A 402 4.12 -0.10 -7.71
C GLY A 402 3.70 1.36 -7.48
N SER A 403 4.03 1.99 -6.34
CA SER A 403 3.70 3.42 -6.12
C SER A 403 4.56 4.34 -7.01
N PRO A 404 3.97 5.17 -7.90
CA PRO A 404 4.71 6.20 -8.62
C PRO A 404 5.03 7.42 -7.75
N MET A 405 4.38 7.60 -6.59
CA MET A 405 4.53 8.81 -5.74
C MET A 405 5.77 8.76 -4.82
N ALA A 406 6.24 7.57 -4.47
CA ALA A 406 7.36 7.40 -3.54
C ALA A 406 8.71 7.91 -4.10
N PRO A 407 9.09 7.64 -5.37
CA PRO A 407 10.28 8.23 -5.99
C PRO A 407 10.32 9.76 -5.97
N GLU A 408 9.17 10.43 -6.10
CA GLU A 408 9.07 11.90 -6.12
C GLU A 408 9.48 12.58 -4.79
N ARG A 409 9.70 11.80 -3.72
CA ARG A 409 10.17 12.27 -2.42
C ARG A 409 11.72 12.28 -2.30
N PHE A 410 12.41 12.09 -3.42
CA PHE A 410 13.86 12.08 -3.55
C PHE A 410 14.29 13.13 -4.60
N SER A 411 15.47 13.72 -4.44
CA SER A 411 15.99 14.76 -5.33
C SER A 411 17.48 14.52 -5.66
N PRO A 412 17.84 14.22 -6.93
CA PRO A 412 16.93 14.07 -8.08
C PRO A 412 15.95 12.90 -7.90
N VAL A 413 14.82 12.96 -8.60
CA VAL A 413 13.81 11.89 -8.61
C VAL A 413 14.40 10.67 -9.34
N PRO A 414 14.57 9.51 -8.68
CA PRO A 414 15.04 8.30 -9.33
C PRO A 414 13.95 7.72 -10.24
N SER A 415 14.37 6.99 -11.27
CA SER A 415 13.45 6.11 -12.01
C SER A 415 12.88 5.01 -11.10
N LEU A 416 11.77 4.39 -11.52
CA LEU A 416 11.19 3.25 -10.81
C LEU A 416 12.20 2.09 -10.62
N THR A 417 13.07 1.85 -11.61
CA THR A 417 14.13 0.83 -11.53
C THR A 417 15.18 1.19 -10.48
N GLU A 418 15.68 2.44 -10.49
CA GLU A 418 16.64 2.92 -9.51
C GLU A 418 16.04 2.91 -8.09
N TYR A 419 14.77 3.28 -7.94
CA TYR A 419 14.06 3.19 -6.67
C TYR A 419 13.98 1.75 -6.16
N LEU A 420 13.57 0.80 -7.00
CA LEU A 420 13.50 -0.62 -6.63
C LEU A 420 14.88 -1.18 -6.22
N GLN A 421 15.95 -0.76 -6.90
CA GLN A 421 17.31 -1.18 -6.61
C GLN A 421 17.89 -0.56 -5.32
N GLN A 422 17.55 0.70 -5.01
CA GLN A 422 18.17 1.45 -3.91
C GLN A 422 17.33 1.48 -2.63
N ALA A 423 16.01 1.30 -2.70
CA ALA A 423 15.10 1.51 -1.56
C ALA A 423 15.40 0.60 -0.36
N ASN A 424 15.84 -0.64 -0.57
CA ASN A 424 16.17 -1.56 0.52
C ASN A 424 17.29 -1.04 1.42
N ASP A 425 18.27 -0.36 0.82
CA ASP A 425 19.41 0.22 1.53
C ASP A 425 19.13 1.66 1.99
N ALA A 426 18.43 2.47 1.20
CA ALA A 426 18.19 3.88 1.49
C ALA A 426 17.12 4.15 2.57
N LEU A 427 16.13 3.26 2.72
CA LEU A 427 14.98 3.43 3.62
C LEU A 427 15.23 2.77 4.97
N LEU A 428 15.00 3.52 6.05
CA LEU A 428 15.24 3.06 7.43
C LEU A 428 14.05 2.24 7.96
N THR A 429 14.34 1.09 8.56
CA THR A 429 13.35 0.24 9.24
C THR A 429 13.65 0.24 10.74
N MET A 430 12.73 0.75 11.54
CA MET A 430 12.95 1.04 12.96
C MET A 430 11.87 0.39 13.83
N VAL A 431 12.25 -0.08 15.01
CA VAL A 431 11.34 -0.67 16.01
C VAL A 431 11.42 0.08 17.32
N GLN A 432 10.32 0.18 18.03
CA GLN A 432 10.24 0.80 19.35
C GLN A 432 10.41 -0.27 20.44
N ILE A 433 11.35 -0.06 21.36
CA ILE A 433 11.57 -0.91 22.54
C ILE A 433 10.90 -0.23 23.73
N GLU A 434 9.69 -0.67 24.06
CA GLU A 434 8.84 -0.07 25.09
C GLU A 434 7.90 -1.07 25.78
N THR A 435 8.12 -2.37 25.58
CA THR A 435 7.44 -3.46 26.29
C THR A 435 8.46 -4.21 27.16
N GLN A 436 7.99 -4.91 28.19
CA GLN A 436 8.86 -5.75 29.02
C GLN A 436 9.49 -6.86 28.15
N GLU A 437 8.70 -7.48 27.28
CA GLU A 437 9.16 -8.57 26.41
C GLU A 437 10.26 -8.12 25.43
N ALA A 438 10.12 -6.94 24.82
CA ALA A 438 11.16 -6.40 23.94
C ALA A 438 12.39 -5.88 24.69
N LEU A 439 12.28 -5.53 25.97
CA LEU A 439 13.44 -5.25 26.83
C LEU A 439 14.19 -6.55 27.17
N ASP A 440 13.46 -7.65 27.37
CA ASP A 440 14.04 -8.96 27.66
C ASP A 440 14.72 -9.57 26.42
N GLU A 441 14.09 -9.51 25.24
CA GLU A 441 14.64 -9.94 23.94
C GLU A 441 15.49 -8.87 23.21
N VAL A 442 15.93 -7.80 23.89
CA VAL A 442 16.56 -6.66 23.21
C VAL A 442 17.84 -7.05 22.43
N GLU A 443 18.62 -7.99 22.95
CA GLU A 443 19.77 -8.55 22.24
C GLU A 443 19.36 -9.26 20.93
N GLU A 444 18.35 -10.14 20.97
CA GLU A 444 17.83 -10.89 19.84
C GLU A 444 17.20 -9.96 18.77
N ILE A 445 16.44 -8.96 19.21
CA ILE A 445 15.87 -7.91 18.34
C ILE A 445 16.99 -7.10 17.69
N SER A 446 18.01 -6.69 18.46
CA SER A 446 19.16 -5.96 17.93
C SER A 446 19.98 -6.77 16.92
N ALA A 447 19.93 -8.11 16.97
CA ALA A 447 20.59 -8.98 16.01
C ALA A 447 19.83 -9.13 14.68
N VAL A 448 18.58 -8.66 14.56
CA VAL A 448 17.78 -8.83 13.33
C VAL A 448 18.39 -8.04 12.16
N LYS A 449 18.69 -8.75 11.07
CA LYS A 449 19.18 -8.17 9.82
C LYS A 449 18.05 -7.41 9.13
N GLY A 450 18.30 -6.15 8.76
CA GLY A 450 17.32 -5.28 8.11
C GLY A 450 16.62 -4.29 9.05
N ILE A 451 16.75 -4.43 10.38
CA ILE A 451 16.46 -3.37 11.34
C ILE A 451 17.66 -2.42 11.40
N ASP A 452 17.41 -1.11 11.28
CA ASP A 452 18.43 -0.06 11.27
C ASP A 452 18.56 0.64 12.65
N VAL A 453 17.42 0.88 13.31
CA VAL A 453 17.33 1.64 14.57
C VAL A 453 16.44 0.90 15.57
N LEU A 454 16.89 0.80 16.81
CA LEU A 454 16.02 0.52 17.96
C LEU A 454 15.75 1.87 18.64
N PHE A 455 14.50 2.27 18.71
CA PHE A 455 14.06 3.54 19.29
C PHE A 455 13.43 3.30 20.65
N ILE A 456 13.73 4.11 21.66
CA ILE A 456 13.16 3.93 23.00
C ILE A 456 11.99 4.91 23.20
N GLY A 457 10.83 4.37 23.59
CA GLY A 457 9.69 5.11 24.11
C GLY A 457 9.69 5.07 25.64
N PRO A 458 10.23 6.07 26.36
CA PRO A 458 10.49 5.94 27.80
C PRO A 458 9.22 5.86 28.66
N PHE A 459 8.11 6.43 28.18
CA PHE A 459 6.83 6.44 28.88
C PHE A 459 6.22 5.04 28.91
N ASP A 460 6.02 4.43 27.74
CA ASP A 460 5.47 3.08 27.65
C ASP A 460 6.44 2.02 28.17
N LEU A 461 7.76 2.20 27.99
CA LEU A 461 8.74 1.34 28.64
C LEU A 461 8.55 1.38 30.16
N GLY A 462 8.52 2.57 30.76
CA GLY A 462 8.28 2.76 32.20
C GLY A 462 6.96 2.14 32.67
N ASN A 463 5.88 2.33 31.92
CA ASN A 463 4.58 1.73 32.22
C ASN A 463 4.64 0.19 32.21
N ASN A 464 5.25 -0.41 31.18
CA ASN A 464 5.29 -1.87 30.99
C ASN A 464 6.22 -2.57 32.00
N ILE A 465 7.29 -1.92 32.45
CA ILE A 465 8.22 -2.49 33.46
C ILE A 465 7.81 -2.14 34.91
N GLY A 466 6.71 -1.42 35.13
CA GLY A 466 6.21 -1.04 36.46
C GLY A 466 6.85 0.19 37.09
N HIS A 467 7.65 0.95 36.33
CA HIS A 467 8.36 2.16 36.75
C HIS A 467 7.94 3.37 35.89
N PRO A 468 6.69 3.85 35.99
CA PRO A 468 6.17 4.94 35.16
C PRO A 468 6.87 6.26 35.43
N ILE A 469 6.98 7.10 34.41
CA ILE A 469 7.48 8.48 34.55
C ILE A 469 6.38 9.32 35.22
N LEU A 470 6.66 9.82 36.43
CA LEU A 470 5.70 10.63 37.20
C LEU A 470 6.28 12.02 37.45
N ASN A 471 5.53 13.07 37.08
CA ASN A 471 5.95 14.47 37.18
C ASN A 471 7.33 14.74 36.52
N GLY A 472 7.56 14.18 35.33
CA GLY A 472 8.82 14.29 34.59
C GLY A 472 10.02 13.52 35.18
N VAL A 473 9.87 12.79 36.30
CA VAL A 473 10.97 12.04 36.94
C VAL A 473 11.03 10.60 36.42
N MET A 474 12.20 10.18 35.94
CA MET A 474 12.49 8.79 35.57
C MET A 474 13.03 8.03 36.78
N ASP A 475 12.48 6.85 37.04
CA ASP A 475 12.95 5.93 38.07
C ASP A 475 14.34 5.34 37.72
N PRO A 476 15.22 5.05 38.70
CA PRO A 476 16.51 4.40 38.45
C PRO A 476 16.43 3.10 37.64
N GLU A 477 15.39 2.27 37.81
CA GLU A 477 15.23 1.03 37.03
C GLU A 477 14.89 1.31 35.57
N LEU A 478 14.08 2.34 35.28
CA LEU A 478 13.84 2.82 33.92
C LEU A 478 15.12 3.37 33.28
N VAL A 479 15.93 4.12 34.03
CA VAL A 479 17.25 4.60 33.56
C VAL A 479 18.19 3.42 33.27
N SER A 480 18.15 2.38 34.09
CA SER A 480 18.90 1.12 33.89
C SER A 480 18.45 0.38 32.62
N ALA A 481 17.14 0.24 32.40
CA ALA A 481 16.57 -0.35 31.19
C ALA A 481 16.95 0.42 29.92
N ILE A 482 16.87 1.75 29.95
CA ILE A 482 17.32 2.65 28.86
C ILE A 482 18.81 2.41 28.54
N ALA A 483 19.65 2.27 29.57
CA ALA A 483 21.07 1.98 29.41
C ALA A 483 21.34 0.57 28.85
N LYS A 484 20.56 -0.46 29.25
CA LYS A 484 20.63 -1.82 28.66
C LYS A 484 20.38 -1.78 27.16
N ILE A 485 19.30 -1.12 26.72
CA ILE A 485 18.93 -1.02 25.30
C ILE A 485 20.04 -0.31 24.50
N LEU A 486 20.57 0.81 25.01
CA LEU A 486 21.69 1.52 24.37
C LEU A 486 22.95 0.66 24.25
N ALA A 487 23.26 -0.16 25.27
CA ALA A 487 24.38 -1.09 25.25
C ALA A 487 24.18 -2.22 24.22
N ALA A 488 22.97 -2.80 24.14
CA ALA A 488 22.61 -3.81 23.14
C ALA A 488 22.75 -3.27 21.71
N CYS A 489 22.24 -2.06 21.44
CA CYS A 489 22.39 -1.39 20.15
C CYS A 489 23.86 -1.26 19.74
N ARG A 490 24.71 -0.74 20.65
CA ARG A 490 26.15 -0.57 20.41
C ARG A 490 26.84 -1.89 20.13
N LYS A 491 26.54 -2.94 20.91
CA LYS A 491 27.08 -4.30 20.74
C LYS A 491 26.71 -4.90 19.37
N ALA A 492 25.50 -4.64 18.89
CA ALA A 492 25.02 -5.12 17.59
C ALA A 492 25.33 -4.20 16.40
N GLY A 493 26.00 -3.06 16.63
CA GLY A 493 26.27 -2.05 15.58
C GLY A 493 25.02 -1.34 15.06
N LYS A 494 23.92 -1.37 15.82
CA LYS A 494 22.65 -0.69 15.50
C LYS A 494 22.65 0.74 16.03
N LYS A 495 21.80 1.57 15.43
CA LYS A 495 21.56 2.94 15.90
C LYS A 495 20.54 2.93 17.03
N CYS A 496 20.80 3.72 18.07
CA CYS A 496 19.88 3.85 19.20
C CYS A 496 19.16 5.20 19.16
N GLY A 497 17.84 5.16 19.07
CA GLY A 497 16.98 6.33 19.15
C GLY A 497 16.30 6.48 20.51
N ILE A 498 15.88 7.69 20.88
CA ILE A 498 15.09 7.94 22.09
C ILE A 498 14.20 9.18 21.96
N TYR A 499 13.02 9.12 22.58
CA TYR A 499 12.14 10.27 22.74
C TYR A 499 12.54 11.13 23.95
N ALA A 500 12.71 12.45 23.75
CA ALA A 500 12.89 13.41 24.83
C ALA A 500 11.75 14.45 24.87
N THR A 501 11.49 15.00 26.05
CA THR A 501 10.43 15.97 26.31
C THR A 501 10.87 17.43 26.23
N SER A 502 12.18 17.70 26.25
CA SER A 502 12.77 19.03 26.17
C SER A 502 14.14 19.03 25.46
N GLY A 503 14.65 20.22 25.12
CA GLY A 503 15.97 20.37 24.52
C GLY A 503 17.12 20.01 25.46
N GLU A 504 16.94 20.27 26.76
CA GLU A 504 17.88 19.92 27.83
C GLU A 504 17.97 18.41 27.99
N GLN A 505 16.83 17.71 28.02
CA GLN A 505 16.81 16.24 28.07
C GLN A 505 17.36 15.63 26.76
N ALA A 506 17.04 16.23 25.61
CA ALA A 506 17.62 15.81 24.33
C ALA A 506 19.16 15.96 24.30
N LYS A 507 19.69 17.03 24.90
CA LYS A 507 21.13 17.23 25.07
C LYS A 507 21.75 16.22 26.04
N LEU A 508 21.05 15.85 27.12
CA LEU A 508 21.51 14.80 28.05
C LEU A 508 21.62 13.44 27.34
N PHE A 509 20.60 13.05 26.57
CA PHE A 509 20.67 11.81 25.78
C PHE A 509 21.74 11.88 24.67
N ALA A 510 21.97 13.06 24.08
CA ALA A 510 23.10 13.25 23.20
C ALA A 510 24.44 13.01 23.93
N ASP A 511 24.64 13.56 25.14
CA ASP A 511 25.89 13.35 25.90
C ASP A 511 26.08 11.90 26.35
N GLN A 512 24.99 11.15 26.57
CA GLN A 512 25.03 9.70 26.79
C GLN A 512 25.37 8.89 25.52
N GLY A 513 25.29 9.52 24.34
CA GLY A 513 25.65 8.95 23.05
C GLY A 513 24.55 8.16 22.36
N PHE A 514 23.30 8.63 22.44
CA PHE A 514 22.22 8.21 21.52
C PHE A 514 22.45 8.79 20.12
N ASP A 515 22.01 8.10 19.07
CA ASP A 515 22.22 8.52 17.67
C ASP A 515 21.09 9.41 17.13
N MET A 516 19.85 9.18 17.59
CA MET A 516 18.63 9.79 17.06
C MET A 516 17.72 10.26 18.21
N ILE A 517 17.51 11.56 18.36
CA ILE A 517 16.78 12.11 19.52
C ILE A 517 15.61 13.00 19.07
N SER A 518 14.41 12.70 19.58
CA SER A 518 13.26 13.61 19.49
C SER A 518 13.44 14.77 20.47
N VAL A 519 13.28 16.01 20.02
CA VAL A 519 13.53 17.22 20.82
C VAL A 519 12.23 17.84 21.37
N SER A 520 11.12 17.71 20.64
CA SER A 520 9.80 18.23 21.00
C SER A 520 8.72 17.66 20.07
N THR A 521 7.46 17.72 20.51
CA THR A 521 6.29 17.62 19.62
C THR A 521 5.82 19.01 19.20
N ASP A 522 5.09 19.09 18.09
CA ASP A 522 4.34 20.28 17.66
C ASP A 522 3.26 20.68 18.67
N TYR A 523 2.49 19.71 19.15
CA TYR A 523 1.35 19.92 20.05
C TYR A 523 1.78 20.58 21.36
N THR A 524 2.77 20.01 22.07
CA THR A 524 3.21 20.57 23.36
C THR A 524 4.05 21.83 23.21
N ALA A 525 4.77 22.00 22.09
CA ALA A 525 5.46 23.25 21.79
C ALA A 525 4.48 24.41 21.56
N LEU A 526 3.43 24.18 20.76
CA LEU A 526 2.41 25.19 20.47
C LEU A 526 1.66 25.57 21.75
N GLU A 527 1.20 24.58 22.52
CA GLU A 527 0.50 24.83 23.78
C GLU A 527 1.37 25.61 24.78
N PHE A 528 2.64 25.22 24.95
CA PHE A 528 3.57 25.89 25.85
C PHE A 528 3.78 27.36 25.47
N VAL A 529 4.11 27.66 24.21
CA VAL A 529 4.38 29.04 23.77
C VAL A 529 3.13 29.91 23.91
N LEU A 530 1.95 29.39 23.56
CA LEU A 530 0.70 30.14 23.71
C LEU A 530 0.37 30.40 25.19
N LYS A 531 0.50 29.41 26.08
CA LYS A 531 0.34 29.60 27.54
C LYS A 531 1.31 30.65 28.09
N GLN A 532 2.58 30.60 27.67
CA GLN A 532 3.62 31.53 28.11
C GLN A 532 3.29 32.98 27.69
N GLN A 533 2.94 33.21 26.42
CA GLN A 533 2.59 34.54 25.92
C GLN A 533 1.29 35.06 26.52
N PHE A 534 0.30 34.19 26.76
CA PHE A 534 -0.96 34.57 27.41
C PHE A 534 -0.75 34.96 28.88
N SER A 535 0.05 34.19 29.63
CA SER A 535 0.43 34.53 31.02
C SER A 535 1.14 35.89 31.07
N ALA A 536 2.11 36.13 30.18
CA ALA A 536 2.80 37.42 30.08
C ALA A 536 1.83 38.58 29.79
N ALA A 537 0.86 38.39 28.88
CA ALA A 537 -0.16 39.39 28.56
C ALA A 537 -1.13 39.68 29.73
N GLN A 538 -1.33 38.72 30.63
CA GLN A 538 -2.09 38.89 31.87
C GLN A 538 -1.28 39.49 33.03
N GLY A 539 0.01 39.78 32.84
CA GLY A 539 0.93 40.20 33.90
C GLY A 539 1.34 39.06 34.86
N GLY A 540 1.10 37.81 34.46
CA GLY A 540 1.54 36.61 35.16
C GLY A 540 3.03 36.30 34.93
N PRO A 541 3.60 35.34 35.68
CA PRO A 541 4.98 34.92 35.50
C PRO A 541 5.18 34.23 34.15
N ILE A 542 6.33 34.51 33.53
CA ILE A 542 6.82 33.81 32.34
C ILE A 542 7.53 32.54 32.81
N SER A 543 6.86 31.39 32.72
CA SER A 543 7.47 30.09 33.03
C SER A 543 8.48 29.66 31.96
N ALA A 544 9.49 28.90 32.39
CA ALA A 544 10.33 28.12 31.49
C ALA A 544 9.54 26.92 30.93
N LYS A 545 10.04 26.30 29.84
CA LYS A 545 9.44 25.06 29.32
C LYS A 545 9.83 23.89 30.23
N GLU A 546 8.89 23.44 31.05
CA GLU A 546 8.94 22.12 31.67
C GLU A 546 8.60 21.05 30.62
N GLY A 547 8.89 19.78 30.91
CA GLY A 547 8.72 18.69 29.96
C GLY A 547 7.27 18.53 29.45
N SER A 548 7.11 17.89 28.30
CA SER A 548 5.81 17.53 27.70
C SER A 548 4.83 16.73 28.59
N TYR A 549 5.28 16.19 29.74
CA TYR A 549 4.54 15.31 30.65
C TYR A 549 5.02 15.48 32.10
#